data_AF-A0A0G1U2X2-F1
#
_entry.id   AF-A0A0G1U2X2-F1
#
_cell.length_a   1.000
_cell.length_b   1.000
_cell.length_c   1.000
_cell.angle_alpha   90.00
_cell.angle_beta   90.00
_cell.angle_gamma   90.00
#
_symmetry.space_group_name_H-M   'P 1'
#
loop_
_entity.id
_entity.type
_entity.pdbx_description
1 polymer ?
#
loop_
_entity_poly.entity_id
_entity_poly.type
_entity_poly.pdbx_seq_one_letter_code
_entity_poly.pdbx_strand_id
1 'polypeptide(L)' 'MKSQQSDKKTTKQVRIDTGLHKLLKVKAARSSTSIKALLEECLGDLLAVDEKRE' A
#
# COMPACT_ATOMS: atom_id res chain seq x y z
N MET A 1 13.72 20.62 25.92
CA MET A 1 13.22 19.24 25.76
C MET A 1 12.39 19.19 24.48
N LYS A 2 12.84 18.50 23.43
CA LYS A 2 12.08 18.38 22.18
C LYS A 2 10.98 17.33 22.39
N SER A 3 9.72 17.76 22.40
CA SER A 3 8.57 16.86 22.36
C SER A 3 8.62 16.09 21.02
N GLN A 4 9.13 14.86 21.04
CA GLN A 4 8.98 13.94 19.92
C GLN A 4 7.55 13.41 19.94
N GLN A 5 6.64 14.21 19.40
CA GLN A 5 5.29 13.75 19.14
C GLN A 5 5.38 12.70 18.03
N SER A 6 5.36 11.42 18.42
CA SER A 6 5.32 10.32 17.47
C SER A 6 3.97 10.38 16.74
N ASP A 7 4.01 10.74 15.46
CA ASP A 7 2.84 10.86 14.61
C ASP A 7 2.22 9.46 14.41
N LYS A 8 1.13 9.17 15.13
CA LYS A 8 0.43 7.88 15.14
C LYS A 8 -0.38 7.62 13.85
N LYS A 9 -0.14 8.35 12.76
CA LYS A 9 -0.89 8.15 11.52
C LYS A 9 -0.47 6.85 10.86
N THR A 10 -1.45 5.98 10.70
CA THR A 10 -1.33 4.71 9.98
C THR A 10 -1.31 4.90 8.46
N THR A 11 -1.72 6.08 7.98
CA THR A 11 -1.71 6.42 6.55
C THR A 11 -0.39 7.08 6.17
N LYS A 12 0.27 6.53 5.15
CA LYS A 12 1.47 7.11 4.54
C LYS A 12 1.20 7.46 3.08
N GLN A 13 1.73 8.58 2.62
CA GLN A 13 1.72 8.92 1.20
C GLN A 13 2.87 8.19 0.51
N VAL A 14 2.58 7.55 -0.63
CA VAL A 14 3.53 6.76 -1.39
C VAL A 14 3.61 7.32 -2.80
N ARG A 15 4.82 7.45 -3.33
CA ARG A 15 5.04 7.86 -4.72
C ARG A 15 5.05 6.61 -5.58
N ILE A 16 4.28 6.63 -6.66
CA ILE A 16 4.13 5.52 -7.61
C ILE A 16 4.42 6.07 -9.00
N ASP A 17 5.01 5.25 -9.86
CA ASP A 17 5.13 5.58 -11.28
C ASP A 17 3.77 5.95 -11.89
N THR A 18 3.78 6.90 -12.82
CA THR A 18 2.55 7.44 -13.42
C THR A 18 1.83 6.41 -14.28
N GLY A 19 2.56 5.56 -15.01
CA GLY A 19 1.99 4.48 -15.82
C GLY A 19 1.33 3.42 -14.94
N LEU A 20 2.02 3.00 -13.88
CA LEU A 20 1.49 2.05 -12.90
C LEU A 20 0.25 2.58 -12.19
N HIS A 21 0.24 3.86 -11.79
CA HIS A 21 -0.93 4.48 -11.18
C HIS A 21 -2.16 4.48 -12.12
N LYS A 22 -1.96 4.76 -13.42
CA LYS A 22 -3.05 4.66 -14.42
C LYS A 22 -3.58 3.23 -14.54
N LEU A 23 -2.69 2.25 -14.56
CA LEU A 23 -3.09 0.84 -14.63
C LEU A 23 -3.89 0.42 -13.37
N LEU A 24 -3.41 0.80 -12.19
CA LEU A 24 -4.11 0.57 -10.92
C LEU A 24 -5.49 1.22 -10.90
N LYS A 25 -5.64 2.43 -11.47
CA LYS A 25 -6.94 3.10 -11.57
C LYS A 25 -7.93 2.30 -12.42
N VAL A 26 -7.49 1.74 -13.55
CA VAL A 26 -8.34 0.89 -14.40
C VAL A 26 -8.72 -0.40 -13.68
N LYS A 27 -7.76 -1.06 -13.01
CA LYS A 27 -8.02 -2.28 -12.24
C LYS A 27 -9.01 -2.01 -11.09
N ALA A 28 -8.82 -0.92 -10.36
CA ALA A 28 -9.69 -0.48 -9.27
C ALA A 28 -11.14 -0.27 -9.75
N ALA A 29 -11.32 0.41 -10.88
CA ALA A 29 -12.65 0.63 -11.47
C ALA A 29 -13.32 -0.68 -11.91
N ARG A 30 -12.57 -1.62 -12.50
CA ARG A 30 -13.10 -2.93 -12.93
C ARG A 30 -13.47 -3.83 -11.76
N SER A 31 -12.73 -3.74 -10.66
CA SER A 31 -12.94 -4.55 -9.45
C SER A 31 -13.84 -3.85 -8.42
N SER A 32 -14.45 -2.71 -8.75
CA SER A 32 -15.28 -1.91 -7.84
C SER A 32 -14.61 -1.63 -6.49
N THR A 33 -13.30 -1.42 -6.51
CA THR A 33 -12.47 -1.22 -5.30
C THR A 33 -11.64 0.05 -5.42
N SER A 34 -10.92 0.39 -4.34
CA SER A 34 -10.02 1.54 -4.32
C SER A 34 -8.60 1.16 -4.71
N ILE A 35 -7.85 2.13 -5.25
CA ILE A 35 -6.41 1.98 -5.52
C ILE A 35 -5.66 1.63 -4.23
N LYS A 36 -6.08 2.20 -3.09
CA LYS A 36 -5.51 1.90 -1.77
C LYS A 36 -5.61 0.41 -1.44
N ALA A 37 -6.80 -0.17 -1.57
CA ALA A 37 -7.03 -1.58 -1.24
C ALA A 37 -6.17 -2.52 -2.10
N LEU A 38 -6.09 -2.26 -3.42
CA LEU A 38 -5.23 -3.03 -4.31
C LEU A 38 -3.73 -2.91 -3.97
N LEU A 39 -3.31 -1.74 -3.51
CA LEU A 39 -1.92 -1.52 -3.10
C LEU A 39 -1.61 -2.22 -1.78
N GLU A 40 -2.53 -2.16 -0.81
CA GLU A 40 -2.40 -2.85 0.48
C GLU A 40 -2.40 -4.37 0.31
N GLU A 41 -3.26 -4.91 -0.54
CA GLU A 41 -3.27 -6.34 -0.92
C GLU A 41 -1.93 -6.75 -1.53
N CYS A 42 -1.46 -6.04 -2.56
CA CYS A 42 -0.19 -6.34 -3.22
C CYS A 42 1.01 -6.24 -2.27
N LEU A 43 1.01 -5.25 -1.36
CA LEU A 43 2.04 -5.14 -0.33
C LEU A 43 1.95 -6.28 0.68
N GLY A 44 0.74 -6.70 1.05
CA GLY A 44 0.51 -7.87 1.89
C GLY A 44 1.09 -9.13 1.27
N ASP A 45 0.83 -9.38 -0.01
CA ASP A 45 1.35 -10.53 -0.75
C ASP A 45 2.88 -10.50 -0.86
N LEU A 46 3.47 -9.32 -1.13
CA LEU A 46 4.92 -9.16 -1.25
C LEU A 46 5.65 -9.30 0.10
N LEU A 47 5.02 -8.85 1.18
CA LEU A 47 5.59 -8.86 2.53
C LEU A 47 5.15 -10.07 3.35
N ALA A 48 4.32 -10.96 2.79
CA ALA A 48 4.03 -12.26 3.35
C ALA A 48 5.35 -13.03 3.40
N VAL A 49 6.07 -12.89 4.51
CA VAL A 49 7.24 -13.68 4.83
C VAL A 49 6.75 -15.12 4.89
N ASP A 50 7.17 -15.93 3.92
CA ASP A 50 6.97 -17.37 3.92
C ASP A 50 7.41 -17.88 5.31
N GLU A 51 6.45 -18.27 6.17
CA GLU A 51 6.73 -18.80 7.51
C GLU A 51 7.38 -20.21 7.44
N LYS A 52 8.14 -20.51 6.39
CA LYS A 52 9.06 -21.64 6.37
C LYS A 52 10.34 -21.26 7.10
N ARG A 53 10.26 -21.19 8.43
CA ARG A 53 11.40 -21.50 9.28
C ARG A 53 11.46 -23.02 9.42
N GLU A 54 12.35 -23.64 8.65
CA GLU A 54 12.88 -24.98 8.95
C GLU A 54 13.72 -24.95 10.23
#